data_AF-A0A529MLH4-F1
#
_entry.id   AF-A0A529MLH4-F1
#
_cell.length_a   1.000
_cell.length_b   1.000
_cell.length_c   1.000
_cell.angle_alpha   90.00
_cell.angle_beta   90.00
_cell.angle_gamma   90.00
#
_symmetry.space_group_name_H-M   'P 1'
#
loop_
_entity.id
_entity.type
_entity.pdbx_description
1 polymer ?
#
loop_
_entity_poly.entity_id
_entity_poly.type
_entity_poly.pdbx_seq_one_letter_code
_entity_poly.pdbx_strand_id
1 'polypeptide(L)' 'MLGGIHLGYNQAYGSFVLGGEADIEASGMSGSVDSAFAGTIDTKIDVQGSLRARLGYAMGPALLYATGGLAVA' A
#
# COMPACT_ATOMS: atom_id res chain seq x y z
N MET A 1 2.92 -14.01 11.07
CA MET A 1 2.11 -12.77 11.26
C MET A 1 2.30 -11.96 10.00
N LEU A 2 1.21 -11.64 9.31
CA LEU A 2 1.22 -10.71 8.18
C LEU A 2 1.58 -9.34 8.78
N GLY A 3 2.71 -8.76 8.35
CA GLY A 3 3.23 -7.52 8.92
C GLY A 3 3.33 -6.49 7.82
N GLY A 4 2.58 -5.40 7.95
CA GLY A 4 2.61 -4.31 6.98
C GLY A 4 2.96 -2.99 7.63
N ILE A 5 3.70 -2.15 6.89
CA ILE A 5 3.98 -0.75 7.24
C ILE A 5 3.06 0.11 6.38
N HIS A 6 2.25 0.95 7.01
CA HIS A 6 1.34 1.88 6.34
C HIS A 6 1.71 3.30 6.78
N LEU A 7 1.99 4.18 5.83
CA LEU A 7 2.47 5.54 6.06
C LEU A 7 1.67 6.52 5.20
N GLY A 8 0.98 7.45 5.83
CA GLY A 8 0.16 8.46 5.15
C GLY A 8 0.52 9.87 5.58
N TYR A 9 0.55 10.80 4.62
CA TYR A 9 0.69 12.23 4.88
C TYR A 9 -0.38 13.03 4.15
N ASN A 10 -0.91 14.05 4.82
CA ASN A 10 -1.91 14.95 4.27
C ASN A 10 -1.65 16.37 4.71
N GLN A 11 -1.51 17.26 3.73
CA GLN A 11 -1.23 18.66 3.95
C GLN A 11 -2.15 19.52 3.11
N ALA A 12 -2.90 20.41 3.77
CA ALA A 12 -3.68 21.44 3.11
C ALA A 12 -2.99 22.79 3.27
N TYR A 13 -2.76 23.49 2.15
CA TYR A 13 -2.23 24.85 2.09
C TYR A 13 -3.27 25.78 1.45
N GLY A 14 -4.06 26.43 2.30
CA GLY A 14 -5.15 27.30 1.86
C GLY A 14 -6.14 26.52 0.99
N SER A 15 -6.19 26.86 -0.30
CA SER A 15 -7.04 26.18 -1.28
C SER A 15 -6.46 24.87 -1.81
N PHE A 16 -5.18 24.54 -1.62
CA PHE A 16 -4.61 23.30 -2.15
C PHE A 16 -4.60 22.19 -1.10
N VAL A 17 -4.91 20.96 -1.50
CA VAL A 17 -4.83 19.75 -0.66
C VAL A 17 -3.92 18.76 -1.35
N LEU A 18 -2.85 18.35 -0.67
CA LEU A 18 -1.91 17.34 -1.12
C LEU A 18 -1.90 16.21 -0.13
N GLY A 19 -1.86 14.98 -0.64
CA GLY A 19 -1.77 13.80 0.17
C GLY A 19 -1.08 12.66 -0.53
N GLY A 20 -0.46 11.81 0.24
CA GLY A 20 0.16 10.59 -0.24
C GLY A 20 0.08 9.53 0.85
N GLU A 21 -0.21 8.31 0.45
CA GLU A 21 -0.22 7.13 1.29
C GLU A 21 0.62 6.05 0.62
N ALA A 22 1.47 5.39 1.39
CA ALA A 22 2.34 4.31 0.97
C ALA A 22 2.15 3.14 1.92
N ASP A 23 1.93 1.98 1.35
CA ASP A 23 1.61 0.75 2.08
C ASP A 23 2.55 -0.34 1.59
N ILE A 24 3.17 -1.05 2.52
CA ILE A 24 4.04 -2.18 2.23
C ILE A 24 3.57 -3.31 3.11
N GLU A 25 3.07 -4.38 2.50
CA GLU A 25 2.60 -5.56 3.19
C GLU A 25 3.53 -6.73 2.88
N ALA A 26 4.23 -7.21 3.91
CA ALA A 26 4.88 -8.50 3.86
C ALA A 26 3.85 -9.54 4.30
N SER A 27 3.28 -10.25 3.33
CA SER A 27 2.38 -11.36 3.60
C SER A 27 3.21 -12.56 4.10
N GLY A 28 3.68 -12.49 5.35
CA GLY A 28 4.46 -13.53 6.01
C GLY A 28 3.68 -14.83 6.19
N MET A 29 3.55 -15.60 5.12
CA MET A 29 3.14 -17.00 5.14
C MET A 29 4.31 -17.86 4.63
N SER A 30 5.37 -17.92 5.42
CA SER A 30 6.38 -18.97 5.33
C SER A 30 5.83 -20.24 5.95
N GLY A 31 5.19 -21.06 5.14
CA GLY A 31 4.85 -22.44 5.48
C GLY A 31 5.76 -23.39 4.72
N SER A 32 6.77 -23.95 5.37
CA SER A 32 7.42 -25.17 4.89
C SER A 32 6.65 -26.34 5.45
N VAL A 33 5.92 -27.06 4.60
CA VAL A 33 5.33 -28.35 4.95
C VAL A 33 6.32 -29.41 4.52
N ASP A 34 7.06 -29.96 5.48
CA ASP A 34 7.93 -31.12 5.23
C ASP A 34 7.01 -32.35 5.09
N SER A 35 6.73 -32.73 3.85
CA SER A 35 5.95 -33.93 3.56
C SER A 35 6.90 -35.02 3.09
N ALA A 36 7.00 -36.10 3.86
CA ALA A 36 7.90 -37.24 3.64
C ALA A 36 7.73 -37.95 2.27
N PHE A 37 6.77 -37.52 1.45
CA PHE A 37 6.44 -38.08 0.14
C PHE A 37 6.68 -37.12 -1.04
N ALA A 38 6.83 -35.80 -0.82
CA ALA A 38 6.79 -34.80 -1.90
C ALA A 38 8.00 -33.86 -2.00
N GLY A 39 8.93 -33.88 -1.03
CA GLY A 39 10.06 -32.95 -1.01
C GLY A 39 9.66 -31.53 -0.57
N THR A 40 10.65 -30.67 -0.33
CA THR A 40 10.47 -29.32 0.22
C THR A 40 9.69 -28.42 -0.75
N ILE A 41 8.53 -27.93 -0.32
CA ILE A 41 7.74 -26.93 -1.04
C ILE A 41 8.15 -25.54 -0.54
N ASP A 42 8.85 -24.78 -1.39
CA ASP A 42 9.21 -23.38 -1.15
C ASP A 42 7.99 -22.46 -1.34
N THR A 43 7.35 -22.08 -0.23
CA THR A 43 6.30 -21.04 -0.26
C THR A 43 6.98 -19.68 -0.32
N LYS A 44 6.96 -19.06 -1.50
CA LYS A 44 7.52 -17.72 -1.74
C LYS A 44 6.69 -16.69 -0.97
N ILE A 45 7.35 -15.91 -0.12
CA ILE A 45 6.74 -14.79 0.59
C ILE A 45 6.65 -13.62 -0.39
N ASP A 46 5.47 -13.37 -0.96
CA ASP A 46 5.23 -12.23 -1.83
C ASP A 46 5.10 -10.96 -0.97
N VAL A 47 6.01 -10.01 -1.22
CA VAL A 47 5.99 -8.67 -0.60
C VAL A 47 5.24 -7.75 -1.53
N GLN A 48 4.07 -7.28 -1.10
CA GLN A 48 3.20 -6.43 -1.89
C GLN A 48 3.35 -4.98 -1.42
N GLY A 49 3.44 -4.05 -2.35
CA GLY A 49 3.54 -2.62 -2.07
C GLY A 49 2.46 -1.84 -2.82
N SER A 50 1.95 -0.78 -2.23
CA SER A 50 1.05 0.14 -2.92
C SER A 50 1.36 1.58 -2.55
N LEU A 51 1.15 2.48 -3.50
CA LEU A 51 1.37 3.91 -3.33
C LEU A 51 0.17 4.65 -3.92
N ARG A 52 -0.42 5.54 -3.15
CA ARG A 52 -1.57 6.35 -3.54
C ARG A 52 -1.30 7.81 -3.28
N ALA A 53 -1.30 8.62 -4.33
CA ALA A 53 -1.24 10.07 -4.22
C ALA A 53 -2.64 10.69 -4.42
N ARG A 54 -2.87 11.84 -3.77
CA ARG A 54 -4.05 12.67 -3.97
C ARG A 54 -3.65 14.14 -4.04
N LEU A 55 -4.25 14.85 -5.00
CA LEU A 55 -4.09 16.28 -5.19
C LEU A 55 -5.49 16.89 -5.34
N GLY A 56 -5.76 17.97 -4.63
CA GLY A 56 -7.03 18.67 -4.69
C GLY A 56 -6.88 20.19 -4.62
N TYR A 57 -7.90 20.87 -5.11
CA TYR A 57 -8.04 22.32 -5.12
C TYR A 57 -9.46 22.69 -4.65
N ALA A 58 -9.52 23.42 -3.55
CA ALA A 58 -10.70 23.95 -2.91
C ALA A 58 -11.03 25.34 -3.49
N MET A 59 -12.14 25.40 -4.21
CA MET A 59 -12.73 26.58 -4.80
C MET A 59 -13.95 27.00 -3.97
N GLY A 60 -13.69 27.57 -2.78
CA GLY A 60 -14.75 27.94 -1.84
C GLY A 60 -15.44 26.70 -1.24
N PRO A 61 -16.75 26.46 -1.48
CA PRO A 61 -17.44 25.27 -1.00
C PRO A 61 -17.19 24.02 -1.86
N ALA A 62 -16.67 24.18 -3.09
CA ALA A 62 -16.38 23.08 -3.99
C ALA A 62 -14.93 22.62 -3.84
N LEU A 63 -14.69 21.30 -3.83
CA LEU A 63 -13.35 20.72 -3.77
C LEU A 63 -13.15 19.81 -4.98
N LEU A 64 -12.34 20.25 -5.92
CA LEU A 64 -11.92 19.43 -7.04
C LEU A 64 -10.74 18.58 -6.57
N TYR A 65 -10.79 17.26 -6.70
CA TYR A 65 -9.65 16.42 -6.35
C TYR A 65 -9.47 15.29 -7.35
N ALA A 66 -8.21 14.90 -7.52
CA ALA A 66 -7.79 13.75 -8.29
C ALA A 66 -6.95 12.86 -7.39
N THR A 67 -7.18 11.55 -7.50
CA THR A 67 -6.34 10.54 -6.85
C THR A 67 -5.76 9.64 -7.91
N GLY A 68 -4.53 9.20 -7.68
CA GLY A 68 -3.84 8.24 -8.54
C GLY A 68 -3.09 7.28 -7.65
N GLY A 69 -3.15 5.98 -7.96
CA GLY A 69 -2.44 4.97 -7.20
C GLY A 69 -1.75 3.97 -8.10
N LEU A 70 -0.63 3.43 -7.63
CA LEU A 70 0.13 2.36 -8.23
C LEU A 70 0.28 1.25 -7.20
N ALA A 71 0.00 0.02 -7.61
CA ALA A 71 0.26 -1.17 -6.80
C ALA A 71 1.35 -2.00 -7.49
N VAL A 72 2.25 -2.56 -6.69
CA VAL A 72 3.33 -3.45 -7.10
C VAL A 72 3.26 -4.71 -6.24
N ALA A 73 3.41 -5.88 -6.86
CA ALA A 73 3.36 -7.18 -6.20
C ALA A 73 4.52 -8.04 -6.70
#